data_AF-A0A975CLD7-F1
#
_entry.id   AF-A0A975CLD7-F1
#
_cell.length_a   1.000
_cell.length_b   1.000
_cell.length_c   1.000
_cell.angle_alpha   90.00
_cell.angle_beta   90.00
_cell.angle_gamma   90.00
#
_symmetry.space_group_name_H-M   'P 1'
#
loop_
_entity.id
_entity.type
_entity.pdbx_description
1 polymer ?
#
loop_
_entity_poly.entity_id
_entity_poly.type
_entity_poly.pdbx_seq_one_letter_code
_entity_poly.pdbx_strand_id
1 'polypeptide(L)'
;MKKLKSDFTINEIGKFRFYSGIAIGIGFSLILNSLFRITLKLCNIGEVITDLNWINLVNYEFSTYYLTLIGFASIGFSFCFTTYLWMSKPFATDRRKTIRLRMAQINPIWILFGTLLFLLRMFWFLAGVDLTIEKDFAYLGFMIPIFIYLYCWNLISDIYKSKKPFLMTSLIIIILGIMLSGI
;
A
#
# COMPACT_ATOMS: atom_id res chain seq x y z
N MET A 1 -31.42 13.31 18.56
CA MET A 1 -29.97 13.36 18.85
C MET A 1 -29.18 12.92 17.62
N LYS A 2 -28.26 13.73 17.09
CA LYS A 2 -27.34 13.31 16.00
C LYS A 2 -26.49 12.15 16.53
N LYS A 3 -26.58 10.96 15.92
CA LYS A 3 -25.72 9.81 16.22
C LYS A 3 -24.25 10.25 16.03
N LEU A 4 -23.52 10.43 17.13
CA LEU A 4 -22.08 10.63 17.11
C LEU A 4 -21.42 9.37 16.53
N LYS A 5 -20.44 9.56 15.63
CA LYS A 5 -19.62 8.45 15.08
C LYS A 5 -19.05 7.62 16.25
N SER A 6 -19.09 6.30 16.13
CA SER A 6 -18.49 5.37 17.10
C SER A 6 -16.97 5.48 17.09
N ASP A 7 -16.33 5.25 18.23
CA ASP A 7 -14.87 5.23 18.31
C ASP A 7 -14.28 4.01 17.60
N PHE A 8 -13.14 4.21 16.93
CA PHE A 8 -12.41 3.13 16.29
C PHE A 8 -11.73 2.27 17.37
N THR A 9 -12.36 1.16 17.73
CA THR A 9 -11.87 0.24 18.77
C THR A 9 -11.96 -1.21 18.31
N ILE A 10 -11.13 -2.07 18.90
CA ILE A 10 -11.08 -3.52 18.60
C ILE A 10 -12.46 -4.16 18.80
N ASN A 11 -13.20 -3.76 19.84
CA ASN A 11 -14.53 -4.30 20.12
C ASN A 11 -15.56 -3.89 19.06
N GLU A 12 -15.47 -2.67 18.54
CA GLU A 12 -16.41 -2.18 17.52
C GLU A 12 -16.18 -2.82 16.14
N ILE A 13 -14.91 -3.07 15.79
CA ILE A 13 -14.51 -3.75 14.54
C ILE A 13 -14.74 -5.27 14.64
N GLY A 14 -14.42 -5.82 15.80
CA GLY A 14 -14.37 -7.24 16.10
C GLY A 14 -12.93 -7.74 16.17
N LYS A 15 -12.57 -8.45 17.24
CA LYS A 15 -11.21 -8.94 17.53
C LYS A 15 -10.61 -9.69 16.34
N PHE A 16 -11.35 -10.64 15.78
CA PHE A 16 -10.89 -11.45 14.65
C PHE A 16 -10.52 -10.58 13.45
N ARG A 17 -11.42 -9.69 13.01
CA ARG A 17 -11.19 -8.78 11.87
C ARG A 17 -10.02 -7.84 12.10
N PHE A 18 -9.88 -7.33 13.32
CA PHE A 18 -8.82 -6.41 13.67
C PHE A 18 -7.45 -7.07 13.55
N TYR A 19 -7.26 -8.21 14.22
CA TYR A 19 -5.97 -8.92 14.23
C TYR A 19 -5.68 -9.63 12.91
N SER A 20 -6.67 -10.24 12.26
CA SER A 20 -6.47 -10.82 10.92
C SER A 20 -6.13 -9.74 9.89
N GLY A 21 -6.73 -8.55 10.00
CA GLY A 21 -6.38 -7.38 9.18
C GLY A 21 -4.92 -6.97 9.30
N ILE A 22 -4.36 -7.00 10.51
CA ILE A 22 -2.95 -6.69 10.76
C ILE A 22 -2.06 -7.81 10.22
N ALA A 23 -2.35 -9.07 10.55
CA ALA A 23 -1.56 -10.21 10.11
C ALA A 23 -1.49 -10.32 8.58
N ILE A 24 -2.63 -10.16 7.91
CA ILE A 24 -2.73 -10.19 6.45
C ILE A 24 -2.01 -8.96 5.84
N GLY A 25 -2.15 -7.78 6.45
CA GLY A 25 -1.42 -6.58 6.02
C GLY A 25 0.10 -6.73 6.08
N ILE A 26 0.63 -7.35 7.13
CA ILE A 26 2.07 -7.63 7.25
C ILE A 26 2.50 -8.70 6.23
N GLY A 27 1.69 -9.75 6.05
CA GLY A 27 1.97 -10.77 5.03
C GLY A 27 2.06 -10.16 3.62
N PHE A 28 1.09 -9.32 3.25
CA PHE A 28 1.08 -8.67 1.95
C PHE A 28 2.17 -7.60 1.79
N SER A 29 2.61 -6.90 2.85
CA SER A 29 3.72 -5.96 2.70
C SER A 29 5.01 -6.67 2.32
N LEU A 30 5.30 -7.84 2.92
CA LEU A 30 6.47 -8.66 2.56
C LEU A 30 6.39 -9.20 1.13
N ILE A 31 5.22 -9.72 0.74
CA ILE A 31 5.00 -10.27 -0.60
C ILE A 31 5.15 -9.16 -1.65
N LEU A 32 4.49 -8.01 -1.46
CA LEU A 32 4.55 -6.90 -2.40
C LEU A 32 5.94 -6.29 -2.49
N ASN A 33 6.67 -6.19 -1.37
CA ASN A 33 8.04 -5.68 -1.38
C ASN A 33 8.96 -6.57 -2.23
N SER A 34 8.89 -7.89 -2.00
CA SER A 34 9.63 -8.88 -2.79
C SER A 34 9.23 -8.80 -4.27
N LEU A 35 7.93 -8.71 -4.56
CA LEU A 35 7.41 -8.63 -5.92
C LEU A 35 7.90 -7.39 -6.65
N PHE A 36 7.81 -6.19 -6.03
CA PHE A 36 8.27 -4.96 -6.68
C PHE A 36 9.77 -4.93 -6.91
N ARG A 37 10.58 -5.50 -6.00
CA ARG A 37 12.04 -5.65 -6.22
C ARG A 37 12.32 -6.56 -7.41
N ILE A 38 11.64 -7.69 -7.52
CA ILE A 38 11.76 -8.60 -8.66
C ILE A 38 11.35 -7.86 -9.94
N THR A 39 10.20 -7.18 -9.94
CA THR A 39 9.73 -6.40 -11.09
C THR A 39 10.74 -5.34 -11.52
N LEU A 40 11.34 -4.62 -10.57
CA LEU A 40 12.36 -3.61 -10.88
C LEU A 40 13.62 -4.23 -11.51
N LYS A 41 14.08 -5.40 -11.02
CA LYS A 41 15.17 -6.13 -11.68
C LYS A 41 14.81 -6.55 -13.10
N LEU A 42 13.57 -6.99 -13.31
CA LEU A 42 13.08 -7.37 -14.63
C LEU A 42 13.01 -6.18 -15.60
N CYS A 43 12.65 -4.97 -15.13
CA CYS A 43 12.67 -3.77 -15.98
C CYS A 43 14.07 -3.51 -16.56
N ASN A 44 15.11 -3.68 -15.74
CA ASN A 44 16.48 -3.39 -16.14
C ASN A 44 17.12 -4.50 -17.00
N ILE A 45 16.42 -5.63 -17.25
CA ILE A 45 16.86 -6.62 -18.24
C ILE A 45 16.98 -5.98 -19.63
N GLY A 46 16.16 -4.98 -19.95
CA GLY A 46 16.27 -4.25 -21.22
C GLY A 46 17.67 -3.66 -21.46
N GLU A 47 18.26 -3.04 -20.44
CA GLU A 47 19.63 -2.49 -20.46
C GLU A 47 20.70 -3.61 -20.50
N VAL A 48 20.44 -4.76 -19.86
CA VAL A 48 21.38 -5.90 -19.86
C VAL A 48 21.43 -6.60 -21.23
N ILE A 49 20.32 -6.64 -21.97
CA ILE A 49 20.27 -7.20 -23.32
C ILE A 49 21.09 -6.33 -24.29
N THR A 50 21.08 -5.01 -24.11
CA THR A 50 21.88 -4.09 -24.95
C THR A 50 23.38 -4.19 -24.65
N ASP A 51 23.77 -4.43 -23.40
CA ASP A 51 25.18 -4.49 -22.97
C ASP A 51 25.78 -5.92 -22.97
N LEU A 52 25.00 -6.95 -23.31
CA LEU A 52 25.41 -8.38 -23.39
C LEU A 52 26.10 -8.92 -22.12
N ASN A 53 25.89 -8.28 -20.95
CA ASN A 53 26.61 -8.61 -19.72
C ASN A 53 25.66 -9.14 -18.63
N TRP A 54 25.34 -10.43 -18.72
CA TRP A 54 24.46 -11.15 -17.80
C TRP A 54 24.91 -11.13 -16.33
N ILE A 55 26.19 -10.85 -16.06
CA ILE A 55 26.76 -10.74 -14.71
C ILE A 55 26.20 -9.50 -13.98
N ASN A 56 25.90 -8.42 -14.71
CA ASN A 56 25.34 -7.19 -14.13
C ASN A 56 23.90 -7.38 -13.64
N LEU A 57 23.15 -8.36 -14.17
CA LEU A 57 21.79 -8.65 -13.71
C LEU A 57 21.77 -9.24 -12.29
N VAL A 58 22.72 -10.13 -12.00
CA VAL A 58 22.83 -10.79 -10.68
C VAL A 58 23.35 -9.80 -9.62
N ASN A 59 24.26 -8.91 -10.03
CA ASN A 59 24.89 -7.92 -9.16
C ASN A 59 24.20 -6.55 -9.17
N TYR A 60 22.98 -6.44 -9.72
CA TYR A 60 22.27 -5.17 -9.75
C TYR A 60 21.93 -4.69 -8.32
N GLU A 61 22.63 -3.65 -7.88
CA GLU A 61 22.38 -2.96 -6.63
C GLU A 61 21.33 -1.87 -6.84
N PHE A 62 20.26 -1.92 -6.05
CA PHE A 62 19.23 -0.90 -6.09
C PHE A 62 19.72 0.38 -5.42
N SER A 63 19.39 1.54 -6.00
CA SER A 63 19.57 2.82 -5.31
C SER A 63 18.72 2.86 -4.04
N THR A 64 19.21 3.56 -3.02
CA THR A 64 18.49 3.76 -1.75
C THR A 64 17.12 4.41 -1.97
N TYR A 65 16.98 5.22 -3.02
CA TYR A 65 15.72 5.78 -3.48
C TYR A 65 14.68 4.71 -3.82
N TYR A 66 15.01 3.76 -4.71
CA TYR A 66 14.05 2.73 -5.10
C TYR A 66 13.75 1.76 -3.97
N LEU A 67 14.74 1.44 -3.13
CA LEU A 67 14.55 0.64 -1.92
C LEU A 67 13.55 1.27 -0.97
N THR A 68 13.70 2.57 -0.71
CA THR A 68 12.79 3.32 0.16
C THR A 68 11.40 3.43 -0.45
N LEU A 69 11.30 3.79 -1.73
CA LEU A 69 10.03 3.89 -2.43
C LEU A 69 9.26 2.56 -2.40
N ILE A 70 9.92 1.45 -2.68
CA ILE A 70 9.33 0.11 -2.63
C ILE A 70 8.87 -0.23 -1.21
N GLY A 71 9.71 0.01 -0.19
CA GLY A 71 9.35 -0.23 1.21
C GLY A 71 8.05 0.47 1.63
N PHE A 72 7.94 1.77 1.32
CA PHE A 72 6.73 2.55 1.62
C PHE A 72 5.53 2.18 0.73
N ALA A 73 5.75 1.92 -0.56
CA ALA A 73 4.70 1.46 -1.49
C ALA A 73 4.07 0.16 -1.00
N SER A 74 4.88 -0.83 -0.63
CA SER A 74 4.39 -2.13 -0.18
C SER A 74 3.51 -2.03 1.06
N ILE A 75 3.83 -1.14 2.01
CA ILE A 75 3.01 -0.93 3.19
C ILE A 75 1.74 -0.15 2.87
N GLY A 76 1.83 0.90 2.04
CA GLY A 76 0.66 1.65 1.60
C GLY A 76 -0.35 0.75 0.92
N PHE A 77 0.11 -0.10 0.00
CA PHE A 77 -0.72 -1.11 -0.67
C PHE A 77 -1.22 -2.20 0.27
N SER A 78 -0.40 -2.67 1.21
CA SER A 78 -0.86 -3.72 2.14
C SER A 78 -1.91 -3.20 3.12
N PHE A 79 -1.85 -1.91 3.47
CA PHE A 79 -2.85 -1.27 4.31
C PHE A 79 -4.25 -1.24 3.66
N CYS A 80 -4.35 -1.35 2.34
CA CYS A 80 -5.63 -1.56 1.65
C CYS A 80 -6.30 -2.88 2.08
N PHE A 81 -5.54 -3.96 2.23
CA PHE A 81 -6.07 -5.25 2.71
C PHE A 81 -6.46 -5.17 4.19
N THR A 82 -5.65 -4.49 5.02
CA THR A 82 -6.00 -4.24 6.41
C THR A 82 -7.31 -3.47 6.52
N THR A 83 -7.48 -2.43 5.71
CA THR A 83 -8.69 -1.60 5.67
C THR A 83 -9.90 -2.41 5.18
N TYR A 84 -9.74 -3.21 4.13
CA TYR A 84 -10.78 -4.13 3.65
C TYR A 84 -11.29 -5.03 4.78
N LEU A 85 -10.39 -5.64 5.55
CA LEU A 85 -10.76 -6.55 6.63
C LEU A 85 -11.37 -5.81 7.83
N TRP A 86 -10.84 -4.65 8.21
CA TRP A 86 -11.40 -3.84 9.28
C TRP A 86 -12.82 -3.34 8.96
N MET A 87 -13.14 -3.11 7.69
CA MET A 87 -14.46 -2.65 7.26
C MET A 87 -15.45 -3.79 6.95
N SER A 88 -15.02 -5.05 7.01
CA SER A 88 -15.81 -6.25 6.64
C SER A 88 -16.92 -6.67 7.63
N LYS A 89 -17.66 -5.69 8.17
CA LYS A 89 -18.75 -5.94 9.13
C LYS A 89 -20.06 -6.25 8.36
N PRO A 90 -20.65 -7.45 8.52
CA PRO A 90 -21.76 -7.92 7.69
C PRO A 90 -23.06 -7.13 7.95
N PHE A 91 -23.31 -6.74 9.20
CA PHE A 91 -24.49 -5.98 9.58
C PHE A 91 -24.09 -4.86 10.55
N ALA A 92 -24.39 -3.62 10.18
CA ALA A 92 -24.42 -2.51 11.11
C ALA A 92 -25.86 -2.22 11.53
N THR A 93 -26.03 -1.61 12.69
CA THR A 93 -27.34 -1.24 13.25
C THR A 93 -28.16 -0.32 12.33
N ASP A 94 -27.51 0.42 11.42
CA ASP A 94 -28.18 1.34 10.48
C ASP A 94 -27.82 1.05 9.03
N ARG A 95 -28.81 1.08 8.13
CA ARG A 95 -28.63 0.95 6.67
C ARG A 95 -27.58 1.90 6.10
N ARG A 96 -27.57 3.17 6.55
CA ARG A 96 -26.59 4.18 6.11
C ARG A 96 -25.16 3.81 6.52
N LYS A 97 -24.97 3.27 7.72
CA LYS A 97 -23.65 2.81 8.21
C LYS A 97 -23.21 1.56 7.42
N THR A 98 -24.13 0.64 7.13
CA THR A 98 -23.85 -0.54 6.30
C THR A 98 -23.38 -0.17 4.89
N ILE A 99 -24.03 0.81 4.24
CA ILE A 99 -23.59 1.27 2.90
C ILE A 99 -22.18 1.84 2.98
N ARG A 100 -21.89 2.72 3.94
CA ARG A 100 -20.55 3.29 4.11
C ARG A 100 -19.48 2.23 4.37
N LEU A 101 -19.78 1.23 5.21
CA LEU A 101 -18.87 0.10 5.45
C LEU A 101 -18.57 -0.69 4.18
N ARG A 102 -19.59 -0.98 3.36
CA ARG A 102 -19.40 -1.69 2.09
C ARG A 102 -18.55 -0.87 1.10
N MET A 103 -18.78 0.43 1.01
CA MET A 103 -17.95 1.32 0.18
C MET A 103 -16.51 1.37 0.71
N ALA A 104 -16.33 1.52 2.02
CA ALA A 104 -15.02 1.54 2.66
C ALA A 104 -14.30 0.18 2.60
N GLN A 105 -15.02 -0.92 2.36
CA GLN A 105 -14.45 -2.23 2.11
C GLN A 105 -13.99 -2.36 0.65
N ILE A 106 -14.82 -2.01 -0.33
CA ILE A 106 -14.52 -2.22 -1.76
C ILE A 106 -13.49 -1.20 -2.27
N ASN A 107 -13.60 0.07 -1.86
CA ASN A 107 -12.78 1.16 -2.39
C ASN A 107 -11.26 0.99 -2.19
N PRO A 108 -10.74 0.52 -1.03
CA PRO A 108 -9.32 0.24 -0.86
C PRO A 108 -8.78 -0.82 -1.83
N ILE A 109 -9.59 -1.83 -2.14
CA ILE A 109 -9.20 -2.87 -3.10
C ILE A 109 -9.25 -2.33 -4.53
N TRP A 110 -10.25 -1.51 -4.83
CA TRP A 110 -10.34 -0.86 -6.13
C TRP A 110 -9.16 0.08 -6.39
N ILE A 111 -8.75 0.89 -5.41
CA ILE A 111 -7.59 1.79 -5.56
C ILE A 111 -6.29 1.00 -5.67
N LEU A 112 -6.13 -0.08 -4.90
CA LEU A 112 -4.99 -0.99 -5.00
C LEU A 112 -4.85 -1.55 -6.42
N PHE A 113 -5.89 -2.24 -6.92
CA PHE A 113 -5.83 -2.87 -8.24
C PHE A 113 -5.82 -1.86 -9.38
N GLY A 114 -6.53 -0.73 -9.24
CA GLY A 114 -6.48 0.35 -10.23
C GLY A 114 -5.06 0.92 -10.38
N THR A 115 -4.36 1.14 -9.26
CA THR A 115 -2.97 1.59 -9.28
C THR A 115 -2.05 0.53 -9.87
N LEU A 116 -2.22 -0.75 -9.50
CA LEU A 116 -1.40 -1.85 -10.04
C LEU A 116 -1.61 -2.06 -11.55
N LEU A 117 -2.85 -1.96 -12.05
CA LEU A 117 -3.15 -2.04 -13.48
C LEU A 117 -2.54 -0.88 -14.26
N PHE A 118 -2.59 0.33 -13.68
CA PHE A 118 -1.92 1.49 -14.27
C PHE A 118 -0.40 1.27 -14.34
N LEU A 119 0.22 0.82 -13.25
CA LEU A 119 1.64 0.51 -13.19
C LEU A 119 2.02 -0.60 -14.17
N LEU A 120 1.20 -1.65 -14.31
CA LEU A 120 1.42 -2.73 -15.27
C LEU A 120 1.38 -2.22 -16.72
N ARG A 121 0.47 -1.30 -17.05
CA ARG A 121 0.43 -0.70 -18.38
C ARG A 121 1.65 0.18 -18.64
N MET A 122 2.10 0.92 -17.63
CA MET A 122 3.34 1.71 -17.69
C MET A 122 4.57 0.81 -17.81
N PHE A 123 4.57 -0.38 -17.20
CA PHE A 123 5.66 -1.35 -17.30
C PHE A 123 5.93 -1.76 -18.75
N TRP A 124 4.89 -2.03 -19.54
CA TRP A 124 5.04 -2.33 -20.97
C TRP A 124 5.60 -1.16 -21.79
N PHE A 125 5.35 0.08 -21.35
CA PHE A 125 5.90 1.28 -21.98
C PHE A 125 7.35 1.55 -21.57
N LEU A 126 7.75 1.15 -20.36
CA LEU A 126 9.08 1.36 -19.78
C LEU A 126 10.05 0.21 -20.08
N ALA A 127 9.57 -0.96 -20.53
CA ALA A 127 10.41 -2.06 -20.97
C ALA A 127 11.19 -1.69 -22.25
N GLY A 128 12.30 -0.95 -22.06
CA GLY A 128 13.15 -0.42 -23.12
C GLY A 128 13.55 1.05 -22.97
N VAL A 129 13.17 1.72 -21.88
CA VAL A 129 13.55 3.11 -21.58
C VAL A 129 14.14 3.16 -20.17
N ASP A 130 15.30 3.80 -20.00
CA ASP A 130 15.94 4.01 -18.69
C ASP A 130 14.93 4.53 -17.67
N LEU A 131 14.84 3.86 -16.52
CA LEU A 131 13.96 4.25 -15.42
C LEU A 131 14.51 5.51 -14.73
N THR A 132 14.04 6.68 -15.16
CA THR A 132 14.45 7.99 -14.63
C THR A 132 13.56 8.51 -13.50
N ILE A 133 12.73 7.68 -12.85
CA ILE A 133 11.80 8.14 -11.79
C ILE A 133 12.55 8.90 -10.69
N GLU A 134 13.74 8.44 -10.31
CA GLU A 134 14.60 9.13 -9.34
C GLU A 134 15.05 10.53 -9.82
N LYS A 135 15.34 10.68 -11.12
CA LYS A 135 15.80 11.94 -11.72
C LYS A 135 14.65 12.93 -11.97
N ASP A 136 13.54 12.43 -12.52
CA ASP A 136 12.44 13.26 -13.01
C ASP A 136 11.37 13.50 -11.93
N PHE A 137 11.21 12.57 -10.99
CA PHE A 137 10.12 12.54 -10.02
C PHE A 137 10.58 12.19 -8.60
N ALA A 138 11.79 12.62 -8.20
CA ALA A 138 12.42 12.32 -6.92
C ALA A 138 11.46 12.39 -5.71
N TYR A 139 10.71 13.47 -5.52
CA TYR A 139 9.80 13.57 -4.38
C TYR A 139 8.37 13.12 -4.71
N LEU A 140 7.97 13.23 -5.97
CA LEU A 140 6.61 12.94 -6.42
C LEU A 140 6.31 11.44 -6.41
N GLY A 141 7.31 10.57 -6.60
CA GLY A 141 7.13 9.11 -6.50
C GLY A 141 6.57 8.68 -5.14
N PHE A 142 7.04 9.30 -4.06
CA PHE A 142 6.57 9.02 -2.69
C PHE A 142 5.14 9.49 -2.41
N MET A 143 4.55 10.33 -3.27
CA MET A 143 3.16 10.75 -3.09
C MET A 143 2.17 9.60 -3.29
N ILE A 144 2.53 8.60 -4.09
CA ILE A 144 1.66 7.43 -4.35
C ILE A 144 1.39 6.63 -3.06
N PRO A 145 2.40 6.11 -2.32
CA PRO A 145 2.15 5.39 -1.07
C PRO A 145 1.41 6.24 -0.03
N ILE A 146 1.79 7.52 0.08
CA ILE A 146 1.16 8.46 1.03
C ILE A 146 -0.32 8.64 0.70
N PHE A 147 -0.64 8.89 -0.57
CA PHE A 147 -2.00 9.05 -1.04
C PHE A 147 -2.86 7.81 -0.75
N ILE A 148 -2.37 6.62 -1.06
CA ILE A 148 -3.10 5.36 -0.83
C ILE A 148 -3.38 5.16 0.66
N TYR A 149 -2.38 5.40 1.51
CA TYR A 149 -2.53 5.31 2.95
C TYR A 149 -3.56 6.30 3.51
N LEU A 150 -3.46 7.56 3.10
CA LEU A 150 -4.39 8.61 3.52
C LEU A 150 -5.81 8.36 2.99
N TYR A 151 -5.94 7.84 1.77
CA TYR A 151 -7.23 7.45 1.20
C TYR A 151 -7.93 6.38 2.04
N CYS A 152 -7.20 5.33 2.45
CA CYS A 152 -7.72 4.31 3.34
C CYS A 152 -8.17 4.89 4.68
N TRP A 153 -7.39 5.80 5.27
CA TRP A 153 -7.76 6.47 6.50
C TRP A 153 -8.95 7.40 6.37
N ASN A 154 -9.09 8.07 5.23
CA ASN A 154 -10.26 8.90 4.95
C ASN A 154 -11.54 8.05 5.01
N LEU A 155 -11.55 6.88 4.36
CA LEU A 155 -12.66 5.94 4.40
C LEU A 155 -12.98 5.45 5.83
N ILE A 156 -11.96 5.17 6.64
CA ILE A 156 -12.15 4.78 8.05
C ILE A 156 -12.73 5.95 8.85
N SER A 157 -12.20 7.16 8.65
CA SER A 157 -12.60 8.38 9.38
C SER A 157 -14.04 8.81 9.06
N ASP A 158 -14.55 8.45 7.88
CA ASP A 158 -15.94 8.69 7.49
C ASP A 158 -16.94 7.88 8.32
N ILE A 159 -16.49 6.75 8.89
CA ILE A 159 -17.33 5.82 9.66
C ILE A 159 -17.06 5.96 11.16
N TYR A 160 -15.79 6.08 11.54
CA TYR A 160 -15.34 6.03 12.94
C TYR A 160 -14.60 7.30 13.35
N LYS A 161 -14.58 7.60 14.64
CA LYS A 161 -13.61 8.55 15.20
C LYS A 161 -12.25 7.85 15.28
N SER A 162 -11.29 8.32 14.49
CA SER A 162 -10.03 7.62 14.24
C SER A 162 -8.76 8.43 14.53
N LYS A 163 -8.85 9.63 15.12
CA LYS A 163 -7.69 10.52 15.31
C LYS A 163 -6.50 9.85 16.02
N LYS A 164 -6.75 9.17 17.16
CA LYS A 164 -5.68 8.50 17.93
C LYS A 164 -5.12 7.27 17.18
N PRO A 165 -5.96 6.33 16.70
CA PRO A 165 -5.47 5.20 15.91
C PRO A 165 -4.68 5.62 14.67
N PHE A 166 -5.13 6.65 13.96
CA PHE A 166 -4.43 7.19 12.79
C PHE A 166 -2.99 7.60 13.12
N LEU A 167 -2.78 8.35 14.21
CA LEU A 167 -1.44 8.76 14.62
C LEU A 167 -0.56 7.57 14.99
N MET A 168 -1.10 6.60 15.74
CA MET A 168 -0.37 5.39 16.13
C MET A 168 0.02 4.55 14.91
N THR A 169 -0.89 4.30 13.97
CA THR A 169 -0.57 3.52 12.77
C THR A 169 0.38 4.25 11.83
N SER A 170 0.32 5.59 11.79
CA SER A 170 1.24 6.37 10.95
C SER A 170 2.68 6.19 11.40
N LEU A 171 2.92 6.21 12.72
CA LEU A 171 4.24 5.90 13.29
C LEU A 171 4.68 4.47 12.98
N ILE A 172 3.78 3.49 13.15
CA ILE A 172 4.07 2.08 12.85
C ILE A 172 4.46 1.90 11.38
N ILE A 173 3.74 2.57 10.46
CA ILE A 173 3.99 2.47 9.02
C ILE A 173 5.32 3.12 8.63
N ILE A 174 5.70 4.23 9.28
CA ILE A 174 7.02 4.84 9.08
C ILE A 174 8.12 3.86 9.49
N ILE A 175 8.01 3.26 10.68
CA ILE A 175 8.99 2.29 11.19
C ILE A 175 9.07 1.07 10.27
N LEU A 176 7.94 0.46 9.93
CA LEU A 176 7.89 -0.69 9.04
C LEU A 176 8.42 -0.33 7.63
N GLY A 177 8.19 0.89 7.16
CA GLY A 177 8.64 1.38 5.85
C GLY A 177 10.15 1.39 5.77
N ILE A 178 10.78 1.97 6.78
CA ILE A 178 12.24 2.00 6.93
C ILE A 178 12.79 0.56 7.03
N MET A 179 12.16 -0.30 7.82
CA MET A 179 12.58 -1.71 7.94
C MET A 179 12.51 -2.44 6.59
N LEU A 180 11.40 -2.30 5.85
CA LEU A 180 11.21 -2.93 4.53
C LEU A 180 12.06 -2.31 3.42
N SER A 181 12.59 -1.11 3.64
CA SER A 181 13.57 -0.51 2.73
C SER A 181 14.93 -1.21 2.84
N GLY A 182 15.30 -1.60 4.07
CA GLY A 182 16.56 -2.29 4.38
C GLY A 182 16.57 -3.79 4.17
N ILE A 183 15.40 -4.42 3.97
CA ILE A 183 15.22 -5.83 3.59
C ILE A 183 15.06 -5.89 2.08
#